data_AF-A0A7C3HUC3-F1
#
_entry.id   AF-A0A7C3HUC3-F1
#
_cell.length_a   1.000
_cell.length_b   1.000
_cell.length_c   1.000
_cell.angle_alpha   90.00
_cell.angle_beta   90.00
_cell.angle_gamma   90.00
#
_symmetry.space_group_name_H-M   'P 1'
#
loop_
_entity.id
_entity.type
_entity.pdbx_description
1 polymer ?
#
loop_
_entity_poly.entity_id
_entity_poly.type
_entity_poly.pdbx_seq_one_letter_code
_entity_poly.pdbx_strand_id
1 'polypeptide(L)'
;MNGVVHPNCCRLRWGLAAGLLLALTLAAPAVQTMELKLRSQLIWGTNDPKPKDGSCTDLDSALKARLSRVFKWQNYFQIKALDIVVPAGDTKRVRMSDKCELELKLVDDFTLEVKLFGEGKLVKTVRQSVQALRQGELSILAGDSKDRFGDAWFVVLSLPKR
;
A
#
# COMPACT_ATOMS: atom_id res chain seq x y z
N MET A 1 -48.55 52.44 65.81
CA MET A 1 -48.94 53.58 64.95
C MET A 1 -47.78 53.85 64.02
N ASN A 2 -48.03 53.75 62.70
CA ASN A 2 -47.47 54.51 61.56
C ASN A 2 -46.07 55.13 61.76
N GLY A 3 -45.06 54.96 60.92
CA GLY A 3 -44.98 54.62 59.49
C GLY A 3 -43.73 55.32 58.92
N VAL A 4 -43.03 54.62 58.01
CA VAL A 4 -42.37 55.04 56.74
C VAL A 4 -41.86 56.52 56.66
N VAL A 5 -40.67 56.90 56.16
CA VAL A 5 -40.05 56.61 54.85
C VAL A 5 -38.54 56.99 54.83
N HIS A 6 -37.76 56.17 54.12
CA HIS A 6 -36.47 56.32 53.39
C HIS A 6 -36.18 57.71 52.75
N PRO A 7 -34.97 58.03 52.18
CA PRO A 7 -34.14 57.10 51.38
C PRO A 7 -32.60 57.36 51.24
N ASN A 8 -32.00 56.41 50.50
CA ASN A 8 -30.94 56.58 49.49
C ASN A 8 -29.48 56.12 49.77
N CYS A 9 -29.01 55.45 48.70
CA CYS A 9 -27.64 55.22 48.23
C CYS A 9 -26.88 53.97 48.72
N CYS A 10 -27.00 52.91 47.89
CA CYS A 10 -25.91 52.26 47.15
C CYS A 10 -24.54 52.16 47.85
N ARG A 11 -23.89 51.01 48.05
CA ARG A 11 -23.75 49.80 47.23
C ARG A 11 -23.25 48.63 48.11
N LEU A 12 -23.99 47.53 48.09
CA LEU A 12 -23.59 46.16 48.48
C LEU A 12 -22.89 45.50 47.25
N ARG A 13 -22.05 44.46 47.28
CA ARG A 13 -21.52 43.55 48.31
C ARG A 13 -20.32 42.79 47.69
N TRP A 14 -19.51 42.23 48.59
CA TRP A 14 -18.47 41.21 48.50
C TRP A 14 -18.47 40.17 47.35
N GLY A 15 -17.28 39.65 47.04
CA GLY A 15 -17.09 38.25 46.63
C GLY A 15 -15.79 37.95 45.88
N LEU A 16 -14.76 37.45 46.58
CA LEU A 16 -13.63 36.71 46.00
C LEU A 16 -14.15 35.36 45.46
N ALA A 17 -13.86 35.01 44.20
CA ALA A 17 -13.98 33.61 43.74
C ALA A 17 -13.02 33.32 42.57
N ALA A 18 -12.24 32.27 42.78
CA ALA A 18 -11.27 31.69 41.87
C ALA A 18 -11.93 31.11 40.60
N GLY A 19 -11.23 31.22 39.47
CA GLY A 19 -11.63 30.60 38.20
C GLY A 19 -10.42 30.05 37.45
N LEU A 20 -9.87 28.93 37.90
CA LEU A 20 -8.88 28.15 37.14
C LEU A 20 -9.64 27.34 36.08
N LEU A 21 -9.79 27.91 34.88
CA LEU A 21 -10.34 27.22 33.71
C LEU A 21 -9.34 26.18 33.21
N LEU A 22 -9.53 24.93 33.63
CA LEU A 22 -8.84 23.76 33.12
C LEU A 22 -9.39 23.44 31.71
N ALA A 23 -8.70 23.89 30.67
CA ALA A 23 -9.00 23.49 29.30
C ALA A 23 -8.59 22.03 29.09
N LEU A 24 -9.54 21.09 29.23
CA LEU A 24 -9.37 19.73 28.72
C LEU A 24 -9.36 19.77 27.19
N THR A 25 -8.17 19.87 26.60
CA THR A 25 -7.99 19.56 25.19
C THR A 25 -8.15 18.05 25.02
N LEU A 26 -9.29 17.61 24.50
CA LEU A 26 -9.47 16.27 23.95
C LEU A 26 -8.47 16.11 22.80
N ALA A 27 -7.32 15.51 23.08
CA ALA A 27 -6.45 14.98 22.04
C ALA A 27 -7.17 13.77 21.42
N ALA A 28 -7.74 13.94 20.23
CA ALA A 28 -8.24 12.81 19.46
C ALA A 28 -7.07 11.86 19.19
N PRO A 29 -7.22 10.53 19.39
CA PRO A 29 -6.17 9.60 19.03
C PRO A 29 -5.95 9.72 17.52
N ALA A 30 -4.70 9.91 17.11
CA ALA A 30 -4.32 9.79 15.72
C ALA A 30 -4.60 8.34 15.30
N VAL A 31 -5.66 8.13 14.51
CA VAL A 31 -5.89 6.86 13.83
C VAL A 31 -4.69 6.66 12.89
N GLN A 32 -3.74 5.82 13.30
CA GLN A 32 -2.67 5.40 12.42
C GLN A 32 -3.27 4.45 11.39
N THR A 33 -3.68 5.01 10.25
CA THR A 33 -4.02 4.21 9.07
C THR A 33 -2.79 3.39 8.69
N MET A 34 -2.86 2.07 8.82
CA MET A 34 -1.76 1.18 8.49
C MET A 34 -1.61 1.09 6.98
N GLU A 35 -0.66 1.82 6.41
CA GLU A 35 -0.35 1.73 4.98
C GLU A 35 0.73 0.67 4.72
N LEU A 36 0.55 -0.14 3.68
CA LEU A 36 1.57 -1.08 3.21
C LEU A 36 2.25 -0.53 1.97
N LYS A 37 3.55 -0.21 2.08
CA LYS A 37 4.40 0.13 0.94
C LYS A 37 4.90 -1.14 0.27
N LEU A 38 4.69 -1.25 -1.03
CA LEU A 38 5.11 -2.37 -1.86
C LEU A 38 5.90 -1.86 -3.05
N ARG A 39 6.77 -2.72 -3.59
CA ARG A 39 7.32 -2.57 -4.93
C ARG A 39 6.69 -3.64 -5.82
N SER A 40 6.18 -3.23 -6.97
CA SER A 40 5.72 -4.13 -8.01
C SER A 40 6.64 -4.09 -9.21
N GLN A 41 7.03 -5.25 -9.72
CA GLN A 41 7.90 -5.40 -10.88
C GLN A 41 7.23 -6.32 -11.91
N LEU A 42 7.08 -5.84 -13.13
CA LEU A 42 6.73 -6.64 -14.30
C LEU A 42 8.03 -7.11 -14.95
N ILE A 43 8.17 -8.43 -15.05
CA ILE A 43 9.38 -9.11 -15.52
C ILE A 43 9.00 -10.00 -16.68
N TRP A 44 9.87 -10.04 -17.67
CA TRP A 44 9.77 -10.94 -18.82
C TRP A 44 10.85 -12.03 -18.68
N GLY A 45 10.43 -13.29 -18.68
CA GLY A 45 11.32 -14.46 -18.71
C GLY A 45 11.39 -15.03 -20.12
N THR A 46 12.60 -15.24 -20.61
CA THR A 46 12.87 -15.77 -21.96
C THR A 46 14.18 -16.56 -21.97
N ASN A 47 14.39 -17.37 -23.01
CA ASN A 47 15.69 -17.97 -23.30
C ASN A 47 16.50 -17.14 -24.30
N ASP A 48 15.87 -16.15 -24.93
CA ASP A 48 16.50 -15.30 -25.93
C ASP A 48 17.37 -14.22 -25.28
N PRO A 49 18.35 -13.67 -26.02
CA PRO A 49 19.16 -12.55 -25.55
C PRO A 49 18.30 -11.28 -25.37
N LYS A 50 18.84 -10.34 -24.60
CA LYS A 50 18.21 -9.04 -24.36
C LYS A 50 17.98 -8.29 -25.69
N PRO A 51 16.77 -7.75 -25.93
CA PRO A 51 16.50 -6.87 -27.04
C PRO A 51 17.40 -5.62 -27.03
N LYS A 52 17.81 -5.16 -28.22
CA LYS A 52 18.64 -3.95 -28.38
C LYS A 52 17.83 -2.66 -28.45
N ASP A 53 16.50 -2.75 -28.39
CA ASP A 53 15.57 -1.63 -28.52
C ASP A 53 15.36 -0.83 -27.22
N GLY A 54 15.99 -1.26 -26.12
CA GLY A 54 15.87 -0.60 -24.82
C GLY A 54 14.52 -0.81 -24.12
N SER A 55 13.68 -1.73 -24.61
CA SER A 55 12.36 -2.05 -24.03
C SER A 55 12.41 -2.64 -22.62
N CYS A 56 13.59 -3.09 -22.18
CA CYS A 56 13.76 -3.72 -20.88
C CYS A 56 15.14 -3.43 -20.26
N THR A 57 15.17 -3.46 -18.92
CA THR A 57 16.40 -3.32 -18.14
C THR A 57 16.80 -4.65 -17.52
N ASP A 58 18.05 -4.73 -17.07
CA ASP A 58 18.50 -5.91 -16.34
C ASP A 58 17.79 -5.99 -14.99
N LEU A 59 17.51 -7.22 -14.57
CA LEU A 59 16.91 -7.49 -13.29
C LEU A 59 17.99 -7.54 -12.21
N ASP A 60 17.64 -7.10 -11.01
CA ASP A 60 18.48 -7.27 -9.82
C ASP A 60 18.96 -8.73 -9.67
N SER A 61 20.25 -8.91 -9.40
CA SER A 61 20.90 -10.21 -9.42
C SER A 61 20.30 -11.19 -8.40
N ALA A 62 19.91 -10.72 -7.22
CA ALA A 62 19.30 -11.55 -6.19
C ALA A 62 17.90 -12.02 -6.61
N LEU A 63 17.09 -11.14 -7.21
CA LEU A 63 15.78 -11.50 -7.72
C LEU A 63 15.88 -12.45 -8.92
N LYS A 64 16.81 -12.18 -9.85
CA LYS A 64 17.11 -13.08 -10.97
C LYS A 64 17.46 -14.49 -10.49
N ALA A 65 18.36 -14.60 -9.52
CA ALA A 65 18.76 -15.90 -8.96
C ALA A 65 17.59 -16.65 -8.31
N ARG A 66 16.68 -15.95 -7.63
CA ARG A 66 15.46 -16.56 -7.06
C ARG A 66 14.53 -17.08 -8.15
N LEU A 67 14.32 -16.31 -9.21
CA LEU A 67 13.47 -16.73 -10.33
C LEU A 67 14.07 -17.92 -11.09
N SER A 68 15.37 -17.88 -11.41
CA SER A 68 16.08 -18.98 -12.10
C SER A 68 16.08 -20.30 -11.33
N ARG A 69 15.90 -20.27 -10.01
CA ARG A 69 15.81 -21.50 -9.20
C ARG A 69 14.46 -22.20 -9.34
N VAL A 70 13.40 -21.44 -9.58
CA VAL A 70 12.01 -21.94 -9.59
C VAL A 70 11.51 -22.13 -11.01
N PHE A 71 11.95 -21.28 -11.95
CA PHE A 71 11.43 -21.22 -13.30
C PHE A 71 12.50 -21.52 -14.35
N LYS A 72 12.06 -22.03 -15.51
CA LYS A 72 12.92 -22.64 -16.53
C LYS A 72 13.71 -21.67 -17.43
N TRP A 73 13.39 -20.38 -17.42
CA TRP A 73 13.97 -19.41 -18.36
C TRP A 73 15.40 -19.03 -17.97
N GLN A 74 16.26 -18.87 -18.98
CA GLN A 74 17.67 -18.50 -18.79
C GLN A 74 17.84 -17.01 -18.46
N ASN A 75 16.98 -16.16 -19.05
CA ASN A 75 17.05 -14.72 -18.95
C ASN A 75 15.77 -14.15 -18.33
N TYR A 76 15.96 -13.11 -17.51
CA TYR A 76 14.89 -12.36 -16.89
C TYR A 76 15.19 -10.87 -17.00
N PHE A 77 14.26 -10.11 -17.55
CA PHE A 77 14.40 -8.68 -17.77
C PHE A 77 13.25 -7.92 -17.13
N GLN A 78 13.55 -6.78 -16.53
CA GLN A 78 12.54 -5.90 -15.97
C GLN A 78 11.94 -5.03 -17.08
N ILE A 79 10.62 -5.10 -17.24
CA ILE A 79 9.86 -4.27 -18.17
C ILE A 79 9.38 -2.99 -17.48
N LYS A 80 8.86 -3.14 -16.26
CA LYS A 80 8.33 -2.02 -15.47
C LYS A 80 8.55 -2.27 -13.99
N ALA A 81 8.81 -1.21 -13.24
CA ALA A 81 8.78 -1.26 -11.79
C ALA A 81 8.12 0.01 -11.25
N LEU A 82 7.36 -0.12 -10.17
CA LEU A 82 6.75 1.02 -9.48
C LEU A 82 6.53 0.69 -8.00
N ASP A 83 6.66 1.71 -7.17
CA ASP A 83 6.35 1.61 -5.75
C ASP A 83 4.89 2.02 -5.52
N ILE A 84 4.19 1.24 -4.69
CA ILE A 84 2.76 1.31 -4.44
C ILE A 84 2.55 1.50 -2.95
N VAL A 85 1.64 2.39 -2.59
CA VAL A 85 1.12 2.48 -1.23
C VAL A 85 -0.29 1.90 -1.24
N VAL A 86 -0.50 0.84 -0.46
CA VAL A 86 -1.81 0.23 -0.25
C VAL A 86 -2.37 0.77 1.08
N PRO A 87 -3.37 1.65 1.04
CA PRO A 87 -4.01 2.16 2.25
C PRO A 87 -4.78 1.07 3.00
N ALA A 88 -4.82 1.14 4.33
CA ALA A 88 -5.74 0.30 5.10
C ALA A 88 -7.19 0.64 4.78
N GLY A 89 -8.03 -0.40 4.64
CA GLY A 89 -9.48 -0.25 4.44
C GLY A 89 -9.91 0.11 3.01
N ASP A 90 -8.97 0.44 2.11
CA ASP A 90 -9.29 0.81 0.73
C ASP A 90 -8.53 -0.09 -0.28
N THR A 91 -8.93 0.00 -1.54
CA THR A 91 -8.43 -0.83 -2.63
C THR A 91 -7.58 -0.01 -3.57
N LYS A 92 -6.34 -0.45 -3.79
CA LYS A 92 -5.41 0.20 -4.72
C LYS A 92 -5.37 -0.57 -6.04
N ARG A 93 -5.83 0.06 -7.13
CA ARG A 93 -5.67 -0.47 -8.49
C ARG A 93 -4.46 0.14 -9.19
N VAL A 94 -3.70 -0.68 -9.92
CA VAL A 94 -2.45 -0.28 -10.60
C VAL A 94 -2.27 -1.02 -11.91
N ARG A 95 -1.90 -0.28 -12.96
CA ARG A 95 -1.67 -0.83 -14.31
C ARG A 95 -0.20 -1.15 -14.53
N MET A 96 0.12 -2.42 -14.75
CA MET A 96 1.48 -2.91 -15.01
C MET A 96 1.81 -2.86 -16.51
N SER A 97 0.84 -3.17 -17.37
CA SER A 97 0.91 -3.02 -18.83
C SER A 97 -0.49 -2.81 -19.40
N ASP A 98 -0.63 -2.65 -20.71
CA ASP A 98 -1.95 -2.50 -21.33
C ASP A 98 -2.86 -3.70 -21.16
N LYS A 99 -2.28 -4.88 -20.95
CA LYS A 99 -3.01 -6.14 -20.77
C LYS A 99 -2.99 -6.63 -19.32
N CYS A 100 -2.35 -5.92 -18.38
CA CYS A 100 -2.14 -6.39 -17.02
C CYS A 100 -2.41 -5.30 -15.98
N GLU A 101 -3.41 -5.52 -15.13
CA GLU A 101 -3.74 -4.68 -13.99
C GLU A 101 -3.75 -5.49 -12.69
N LEU A 102 -3.41 -4.83 -11.59
CA LEU A 102 -3.46 -5.36 -10.25
C LEU A 102 -4.46 -4.57 -9.42
N GLU A 103 -5.22 -5.26 -8.59
CA GLU A 103 -6.03 -4.66 -7.53
C GLU A 103 -5.53 -5.24 -6.21
N LEU A 104 -5.05 -4.36 -5.34
CA LEU A 104 -4.42 -4.70 -4.06
C LEU A 104 -5.30 -4.19 -2.93
N LYS A 105 -5.56 -5.04 -1.94
CA LYS A 105 -6.35 -4.68 -0.77
C LYS A 105 -5.79 -5.37 0.47
N LEU A 106 -5.63 -4.63 1.56
CA LEU A 106 -5.46 -5.23 2.88
C LEU A 106 -6.83 -5.71 3.34
N VAL A 107 -7.04 -7.03 3.38
CA VAL A 107 -8.32 -7.62 3.83
C VAL A 107 -8.39 -7.68 5.36
N ASP A 108 -7.22 -7.68 6.00
CA ASP A 108 -6.97 -7.48 7.42
C ASP A 108 -5.53 -6.96 7.61
N ASP A 109 -5.08 -6.78 8.85
CA ASP A 109 -3.75 -6.23 9.16
C ASP A 109 -2.57 -7.13 8.73
N PHE A 110 -2.84 -8.41 8.45
CA PHE A 110 -1.81 -9.42 8.18
C PHE A 110 -1.89 -10.00 6.78
N THR A 111 -2.95 -9.71 6.04
CA THR A 111 -3.24 -10.35 4.75
C THR A 111 -3.45 -9.31 3.65
N LEU A 112 -2.57 -9.38 2.65
CA LEU A 112 -2.70 -8.67 1.40
C LEU A 112 -3.42 -9.58 0.39
N GLU A 113 -4.57 -9.15 -0.10
CA GLU A 113 -5.21 -9.75 -1.26
C GLU A 113 -4.75 -9.02 -2.53
N VAL A 114 -4.35 -9.81 -3.52
CA VAL A 114 -3.89 -9.36 -4.83
C VAL A 114 -4.75 -10.03 -5.89
N LYS A 115 -5.52 -9.22 -6.61
CA LYS A 115 -6.25 -9.66 -7.79
C LYS A 115 -5.52 -9.21 -9.04
N LEU A 116 -5.30 -10.13 -9.96
CA LEU A 116 -4.70 -9.90 -11.26
C LEU A 116 -5.79 -9.89 -12.32
N PHE A 117 -5.82 -8.82 -13.10
CA PHE A 117 -6.67 -8.69 -14.27
C PHE A 117 -5.83 -8.75 -15.54
N GLY A 118 -6.19 -9.68 -16.43
CA GLY A 118 -5.62 -9.83 -17.76
C GLY A 118 -6.65 -9.41 -18.81
N GLU A 119 -6.32 -8.45 -19.67
CA GLU A 119 -7.26 -7.93 -20.70
C GLU A 119 -8.64 -7.55 -20.09
N GLY A 120 -8.63 -6.93 -18.91
CA GLY A 120 -9.84 -6.51 -18.19
C GLY A 120 -10.59 -7.61 -17.44
N LYS A 121 -10.19 -8.88 -17.56
CA LYS A 121 -10.84 -10.01 -16.88
C LYS A 121 -10.05 -10.43 -15.65
N LEU A 122 -10.72 -10.76 -14.55
CA LEU A 122 -10.07 -11.33 -13.37
C LEU A 122 -9.48 -12.70 -13.73
N VAL A 123 -8.16 -12.83 -13.66
CA VAL A 123 -7.43 -14.07 -13.99
C VAL A 123 -7.07 -14.84 -12.73
N LYS A 124 -6.64 -14.14 -11.68
CA LYS A 124 -6.16 -14.79 -10.45
C LYS A 124 -6.39 -13.90 -9.24
N THR A 125 -6.71 -14.53 -8.11
CA THR A 125 -6.70 -13.90 -6.79
C THR A 125 -5.70 -14.66 -5.92
N VAL A 126 -4.80 -13.94 -5.27
CA VAL A 126 -3.80 -14.49 -4.35
C VAL A 126 -3.92 -13.76 -3.02
N ARG A 127 -3.80 -14.49 -1.92
CA ARG A 127 -3.64 -13.91 -0.58
C ARG A 127 -2.22 -14.14 -0.12
N GLN A 128 -1.59 -13.07 0.32
CA GLN A 128 -0.20 -13.03 0.73
C GLN A 128 -0.11 -12.54 2.17
N SER A 129 0.65 -13.25 3.01
CA SER A 129 0.96 -12.77 4.35
C SER A 129 1.86 -11.54 4.28
N VAL A 130 1.43 -10.46 4.92
CA VAL A 130 2.19 -9.22 5.10
C VAL A 130 3.43 -9.47 5.95
N GLN A 131 3.35 -10.37 6.93
CA GLN A 131 4.50 -10.74 7.75
C GLN A 131 5.57 -11.47 6.92
N ALA A 132 5.15 -12.39 6.06
CA ALA A 132 6.04 -13.09 5.14
C ALA A 132 6.75 -12.11 4.17
N LEU A 133 6.00 -11.15 3.60
CA LEU A 133 6.58 -10.08 2.78
C LEU A 133 7.60 -9.24 3.58
N ARG A 134 7.31 -8.94 4.85
CA ARG A 134 8.23 -8.23 5.76
C ARG A 134 9.50 -9.03 6.06
N GLN A 135 9.43 -10.35 5.98
CA GLN A 135 10.58 -11.26 6.10
C GLN A 135 11.33 -11.46 4.78
N GLY A 136 10.92 -10.77 3.70
CA GLY A 136 11.59 -10.81 2.41
C GLY A 136 11.12 -11.94 1.48
N GLU A 137 9.98 -12.57 1.79
CA GLU A 137 9.28 -13.40 0.80
C GLU A 137 8.74 -12.54 -0.35
N LEU A 138 8.50 -13.20 -1.48
CA LEU A 138 8.00 -12.57 -2.70
C LEU A 138 6.61 -13.14 -3.01
N SER A 139 5.67 -12.28 -3.38
CA SER A 139 4.46 -12.75 -4.04
C SER A 139 4.68 -12.72 -5.54
N ILE A 140 4.61 -13.88 -6.19
CA ILE A 140 4.90 -14.02 -7.63
C ILE A 140 3.63 -14.51 -8.33
N LEU A 141 3.13 -13.70 -9.25
CA LEU A 141 2.11 -14.10 -10.22
C LEU A 141 2.78 -14.26 -11.58
N ALA A 142 2.51 -15.37 -12.27
CA ALA A 142 3.17 -15.69 -13.52
C ALA A 142 2.19 -16.30 -14.52
N GLY A 143 2.52 -16.18 -15.80
CA GLY A 143 1.80 -16.84 -16.89
C GLY A 143 2.58 -16.78 -18.20
N ASP A 144 2.16 -17.58 -19.16
CA ASP A 144 2.78 -17.60 -20.48
C ASP A 144 2.50 -16.29 -21.23
N SER A 145 3.47 -15.88 -22.05
CA SER A 145 3.31 -14.76 -22.96
C SER A 145 2.45 -15.18 -24.15
N LYS A 146 1.33 -14.48 -24.35
CA LYS A 146 0.47 -14.70 -25.53
C LYS A 146 1.09 -14.15 -26.82
N ASP A 147 1.95 -13.14 -26.68
CA ASP A 147 2.53 -12.42 -27.81
C ASP A 147 3.81 -13.11 -28.34
N ARG A 148 4.48 -13.93 -27.50
CA ARG A 148 5.67 -14.71 -27.88
C ARG A 148 5.62 -16.12 -27.30
N PHE A 149 5.57 -17.13 -28.17
CA PHE A 149 5.57 -18.53 -27.77
C PHE A 149 6.89 -18.90 -27.08
N GLY A 150 6.79 -19.54 -25.91
CA GLY A 150 7.96 -19.98 -25.13
C GLY A 150 8.45 -18.97 -24.09
N ASP A 151 7.93 -17.74 -24.08
CA ASP A 151 8.21 -16.71 -23.09
C ASP A 151 7.16 -16.68 -21.96
N ALA A 152 7.51 -16.07 -20.83
CA ALA A 152 6.58 -15.80 -19.74
C ALA A 152 6.66 -14.37 -19.21
N TRP A 153 5.56 -13.93 -18.62
CA TRP A 153 5.52 -12.71 -17.81
C TRP A 153 5.40 -13.07 -16.33
N PHE A 154 5.95 -12.20 -15.49
CA PHE A 154 5.87 -12.30 -14.03
C PHE A 154 5.54 -10.93 -13.46
N VAL A 155 4.60 -10.90 -12.53
CA VAL A 155 4.41 -9.78 -11.61
C VAL A 155 4.96 -10.22 -10.26
N VAL A 156 5.99 -9.53 -9.79
CA VAL A 156 6.59 -9.75 -8.48
C VAL A 156 6.22 -8.60 -7.57
N LEU A 157 5.68 -8.93 -6.40
CA LEU A 157 5.44 -8.00 -5.30
C LEU A 157 6.40 -8.30 -4.16
N SER A 158 7.06 -7.26 -3.68
CA SER A 158 7.94 -7.30 -2.51
C SER A 158 7.77 -6.03 -1.69
N LEU A 159 8.36 -5.98 -0.50
CA LEU A 159 8.61 -4.68 0.11
C LEU A 159 9.67 -3.91 -0.72
N PRO A 160 9.63 -2.56 -0.71
CA PRO A 160 10.71 -1.75 -1.25
C PRO A 160 12.02 -2.11 -0.56
N LYS A 161 13.12 -2.13 -1.32
CA LYS A 161 14.46 -2.27 -0.73
C LYS A 161 14.72 -1.04 0.15
N ARG A 162 15.20 -1.27 1.38
CA ARG A 162 15.65 -0.20 2.28
C ARG A 162 16.99 0.36 1.82
#